data_AF-A0A0J8Y2E1-F1
#
_entry.id   AF-A0A0J8Y2E1-F1
#
_cell.length_a   1.000
_cell.length_b   1.000
_cell.length_c   1.000
_cell.angle_alpha   90.00
_cell.angle_beta   90.00
_cell.angle_gamma   90.00
#
_symmetry.space_group_name_H-M   'P 1'
#
loop_
_entity.id
_entity.type
_entity.pdbx_description
1 polymer ?
#
loop_
_entity_poly.entity_id
_entity_poly.type
_entity_poly.pdbx_seq_one_letter_code
_entity_poly.pdbx_strand_id
1 'polypeptide(L)'
;MPLLLSPLVLKVGTESDKEKLFGRENIAPEWIESDSYTGRAHLTLTDLALNYITRLSYLFKECVGCLPDGWQSQPILFLTPAFSSKEQTKALFSAYCKVLPQLSNHNKLYFYPYGRAACLLALKQIEQLLSDDISQVLIIAVDCHHSLCAPTQGGASGHHSEESHLTACDSIALVQAQSSDIGLILNWHGKSAQASVNEAGQGVANLFYLYCKQSNAAIDAMHLPLNNTLKIANEWLGQLSGIASVLNSDFKCLFNGIRVGDLGATMGIFNLLHTQSLYQSGELDTDQAILQLDLSDGLYQSAVLFGWQNENSDAA
;
A
#
# COMPACT_ATOMS: atom_id res chain seq x y z
N MET A 1 -3.47 -6.05 -19.99
CA MET A 1 -3.54 -4.61 -20.26
C MET A 1 -2.51 -3.94 -19.37
N PRO A 2 -1.48 -3.31 -19.92
CA PRO A 2 -0.49 -2.60 -19.12
C PRO A 2 -1.11 -1.42 -18.37
N LEU A 3 -0.68 -1.26 -17.12
CA LEU A 3 -1.09 -0.17 -16.25
C LEU A 3 0.06 0.82 -16.09
N LEU A 4 -0.24 2.10 -16.31
CA LEU A 4 0.67 3.19 -15.98
C LEU A 4 0.09 3.98 -14.80
N LEU A 5 0.94 4.22 -13.80
CA LEU A 5 0.58 4.92 -12.57
C LEU A 5 1.31 6.24 -12.51
N SER A 6 0.56 7.32 -12.35
CA SER A 6 1.08 8.68 -12.22
C SER A 6 0.75 9.21 -10.82
N PRO A 7 1.72 9.30 -9.91
CA PRO A 7 1.48 9.89 -8.59
C PRO A 7 1.35 11.41 -8.74
N LEU A 8 0.16 11.92 -8.40
CA LEU A 8 -0.13 13.34 -8.28
C LEU A 8 0.31 13.88 -6.92
N VAL A 9 0.17 13.04 -5.88
CA VAL A 9 0.72 13.27 -4.54
C VAL A 9 1.30 11.95 -4.04
N LEU A 10 2.50 12.00 -3.49
CA LEU A 10 3.09 10.91 -2.71
C LEU A 10 3.89 11.52 -1.56
N LYS A 11 3.50 11.23 -0.32
CA LYS A 11 4.16 11.76 0.88
C LYS A 11 4.36 10.69 1.94
N VAL A 12 5.51 10.78 2.61
CA VAL A 12 5.84 10.05 3.85
C VAL A 12 6.29 11.09 4.87
N GLY A 13 5.43 11.40 5.84
CA GLY A 13 5.58 12.61 6.64
C GLY A 13 5.66 13.86 5.74
N THR A 14 6.69 14.68 5.94
CA THR A 14 6.98 15.85 5.10
C THR A 14 7.74 15.54 3.81
N GLU A 15 8.28 14.33 3.64
CA GLU A 15 9.06 13.96 2.46
C GLU A 15 8.14 13.64 1.27
N SER A 16 8.47 14.19 0.10
CA SER A 16 7.71 14.05 -1.16
C SER A 16 8.59 13.91 -2.41
N ASP A 17 9.91 14.01 -2.25
CA ASP A 17 10.88 13.83 -3.32
C ASP A 17 10.93 12.36 -3.76
N LYS A 18 10.54 12.10 -5.02
CA LYS A 18 10.50 10.76 -5.60
C LYS A 18 11.86 10.07 -5.58
N GLU A 19 12.97 10.80 -5.76
CA GLU A 19 14.30 10.20 -5.77
C GLU A 19 14.67 9.65 -4.39
N LYS A 20 14.28 10.35 -3.32
CA LYS A 20 14.46 9.85 -1.96
C LYS A 20 13.45 8.77 -1.61
N LEU A 21 12.19 8.96 -2.01
CA LEU A 21 11.13 8.00 -1.76
C LEU A 21 11.38 6.67 -2.48
N PHE A 22 12.01 6.64 -3.65
CA PHE A 22 12.30 5.40 -4.39
C PHE A 22 13.79 5.02 -4.42
N GLY A 23 14.65 5.87 -3.84
CA GLY A 23 16.07 5.59 -3.70
C GLY A 23 16.36 4.47 -2.71
N ARG A 24 17.65 4.10 -2.66
CA ARG A 24 18.15 3.02 -1.81
C ARG A 24 18.40 3.43 -0.36
N GLU A 25 18.48 4.73 -0.11
CA GLU A 25 18.75 5.27 1.22
C GLU A 25 17.49 5.29 2.09
N ASN A 26 17.69 5.12 3.40
CA ASN A 26 16.62 5.25 4.38
C ASN A 26 16.23 6.72 4.51
N ILE A 27 14.92 6.98 4.58
CA ILE A 27 14.43 8.30 4.96
C ILE A 27 14.69 8.42 6.46
N ALA A 28 15.51 9.40 6.86
CA ALA A 28 15.86 9.59 8.26
C ALA A 28 14.62 9.97 9.07
N PRO A 29 14.17 9.15 10.05
CA PRO A 29 13.04 9.52 10.89
C PRO A 29 13.45 10.51 11.97
N GLU A 30 12.50 11.30 12.43
CA GLU A 30 12.68 12.17 13.58
C GLU A 30 12.42 11.39 14.87
N TRP A 31 13.20 11.67 15.92
CA TRP A 31 12.87 11.21 17.26
C TRP A 31 11.87 12.17 17.88
N ILE A 32 10.68 11.66 18.19
CA ILE A 32 9.61 12.41 18.81
C ILE A 32 9.50 11.99 20.26
N GLU A 33 9.40 12.96 21.16
CA GLU A 33 9.17 12.74 22.59
C GLU A 33 8.04 13.67 23.04
N SER A 34 6.94 13.08 23.50
CA SER A 34 5.74 13.79 23.94
C SER A 34 4.97 12.93 24.94
N ASP A 35 3.99 13.52 25.61
CA ASP A 35 3.12 12.79 26.53
C ASP A 35 2.30 11.67 25.85
N SER A 36 2.10 11.75 24.53
CA SER A 36 1.26 10.81 23.77
C SER A 36 2.05 9.79 22.94
N TYR A 37 3.33 10.07 22.64
CA TYR A 37 4.17 9.22 21.81
C TYR A 37 5.65 9.50 22.06
N THR A 38 6.43 8.41 22.15
CA THR A 38 7.90 8.44 22.16
C THR A 38 8.42 7.42 21.16
N GLY A 39 9.20 7.86 20.17
CA GLY A 39 9.77 6.97 19.17
C GLY A 39 10.16 7.66 17.86
N ARG A 40 10.49 6.85 16.85
CA ARG A 40 10.87 7.31 15.52
C ARG A 40 9.64 7.53 14.66
N ALA A 41 9.51 8.71 14.06
CA ALA A 41 8.37 9.01 13.21
C ALA A 41 8.69 9.86 11.97
N HIS A 42 7.83 9.72 10.97
CA HIS A 42 7.69 10.65 9.85
C HIS A 42 6.33 11.35 9.97
N LEU A 43 6.32 12.58 10.49
CA LEU A 43 5.10 13.34 10.75
C LEU A 43 4.81 14.32 9.61
N THR A 44 3.56 14.39 9.19
CA THR A 44 3.00 15.56 8.49
C THR A 44 2.38 16.51 9.52
N LEU A 45 1.73 15.96 10.55
CA LEU A 45 1.02 16.70 11.58
C LEU A 45 1.71 16.56 12.93
N THR A 46 2.07 17.68 13.56
CA THR A 46 2.71 17.68 14.89
C THR A 46 1.70 17.56 16.04
N ASP A 47 0.40 17.77 15.78
CA ASP A 47 -0.65 17.60 16.79
C ASP A 47 -0.97 16.11 17.01
N LEU A 48 -0.35 15.53 18.04
CA LEU A 48 -0.52 14.14 18.46
C LEU A 48 -1.77 13.93 19.35
N ALA A 49 -2.48 15.00 19.71
CA ALA A 49 -3.72 14.90 20.50
C ALA A 49 -4.93 14.54 19.62
N LEU A 50 -4.78 14.53 18.29
CA LEU A 50 -5.83 14.14 17.37
C LEU A 50 -6.16 12.65 17.49
N ASN A 51 -7.45 12.32 17.47
CA ASN A 51 -7.87 10.94 17.27
C ASN A 51 -7.59 10.50 15.82
N TYR A 52 -7.57 9.18 15.62
CA TYR A 52 -7.18 8.57 14.36
C TYR A 52 -7.99 9.07 13.15
N ILE A 53 -9.33 9.06 13.22
CA ILE A 53 -10.18 9.51 12.10
C ILE A 53 -9.94 10.99 11.79
N THR A 54 -9.74 11.82 12.82
CA THR A 54 -9.49 13.25 12.64
C THR A 54 -8.15 13.48 11.96
N ARG A 55 -7.11 12.77 12.38
CA ARG A 55 -5.78 12.83 11.76
C ARG A 55 -5.82 12.40 10.29
N LEU A 56 -6.48 11.27 9.97
CA LEU A 56 -6.70 10.83 8.59
C LEU A 56 -7.46 11.87 7.76
N SER A 57 -8.47 12.53 8.34
CA SER A 57 -9.23 13.59 7.65
C SER A 57 -8.37 14.82 7.34
N TYR A 58 -7.40 15.16 8.20
CA TYR A 58 -6.43 16.23 7.92
C TYR A 58 -5.49 15.84 6.79
N LEU A 59 -4.95 14.62 6.83
CA LEU A 59 -4.08 14.11 5.76
C LEU A 59 -4.83 14.03 4.41
N PHE A 60 -6.10 13.62 4.42
CA PHE A 60 -6.94 13.67 3.22
C PHE A 60 -7.13 15.08 2.68
N LYS A 61 -7.29 16.08 3.56
CA LYS A 61 -7.39 17.49 3.14
C LYS A 61 -6.16 17.97 2.37
N GLU A 62 -4.96 17.47 2.70
CA GLU A 62 -3.72 17.80 1.98
C GLU A 62 -3.76 17.37 0.51
N CYS A 63 -4.40 16.25 0.17
CA CYS A 63 -4.44 15.78 -1.22
C CYS A 63 -5.61 16.36 -2.04
N VAL A 64 -6.64 16.92 -1.40
CA VAL A 64 -7.82 17.47 -2.11
C VAL A 64 -7.45 18.59 -3.07
N GLY A 65 -6.49 19.44 -2.71
CA GLY A 65 -6.02 20.54 -3.58
C GLY A 65 -5.26 20.07 -4.82
N CYS A 66 -4.89 18.79 -4.88
CA CYS A 66 -4.14 18.19 -5.99
C CYS A 66 -5.00 17.27 -6.86
N LEU A 67 -6.32 17.20 -6.61
CA LEU A 67 -7.24 16.48 -7.49
C LEU A 67 -7.24 17.12 -8.89
N PRO A 68 -7.21 16.33 -9.97
CA PRO A 68 -7.21 16.86 -11.32
C PRO A 68 -8.55 17.51 -11.66
N ASP A 69 -8.54 18.36 -12.68
CA ASP A 69 -9.78 18.91 -13.23
C ASP A 69 -10.70 17.79 -13.73
N GLY A 70 -11.99 17.90 -13.43
CA GLY A 70 -12.98 16.91 -13.84
C GLY A 70 -12.94 15.59 -13.06
N TRP A 71 -12.21 15.52 -11.93
CA TRP A 71 -12.15 14.34 -11.06
C TRP A 71 -13.53 13.75 -10.72
N GLN A 72 -14.58 14.58 -10.64
CA GLN A 72 -15.95 14.16 -10.32
C GLN A 72 -16.57 13.20 -11.34
N SER A 73 -15.96 13.09 -12.52
CA SER A 73 -16.38 12.16 -13.58
C SER A 73 -15.57 10.86 -13.58
N GLN A 74 -14.45 10.81 -12.84
CA GLN A 74 -13.53 9.68 -12.79
C GLN A 74 -13.91 8.74 -11.63
N PRO A 75 -13.81 7.42 -11.78
CA PRO A 75 -13.89 6.52 -10.63
C PRO A 75 -12.82 6.83 -9.59
N ILE A 76 -13.20 6.79 -8.31
CA ILE A 76 -12.25 6.95 -7.20
C ILE A 76 -12.28 5.71 -6.32
N LEU A 77 -11.09 5.14 -6.09
CA LEU A 77 -10.87 4.07 -5.14
C LEU A 77 -10.19 4.65 -3.90
N PHE A 78 -10.84 4.50 -2.76
CA PHE A 78 -10.27 4.81 -1.45
C PHE A 78 -9.65 3.55 -0.86
N LEU A 79 -8.32 3.54 -0.74
CA LEU A 79 -7.56 2.54 0.01
C LEU A 79 -7.48 3.03 1.45
N THR A 80 -8.16 2.35 2.36
CA THR A 80 -8.31 2.83 3.74
C THR A 80 -7.81 1.82 4.77
N PRO A 81 -7.51 2.27 5.99
CA PRO A 81 -7.17 1.39 7.09
C PRO A 81 -8.19 0.26 7.30
N ALA A 82 -7.71 -0.86 7.85
CA ALA A 82 -8.54 -1.97 8.24
C ALA A 82 -9.20 -1.65 9.60
N PHE A 83 -10.43 -1.15 9.56
CA PHE A 83 -11.20 -0.91 10.78
C PHE A 83 -11.82 -2.19 11.33
N SER A 84 -11.97 -2.26 12.65
CA SER A 84 -12.63 -3.39 13.31
C SER A 84 -14.15 -3.36 13.16
N SER A 85 -14.73 -2.21 12.79
CA SER A 85 -16.17 -2.06 12.63
C SER A 85 -16.56 -1.25 11.38
N LYS A 86 -17.76 -1.54 10.85
CA LYS A 86 -18.34 -0.80 9.71
C LYS A 86 -18.65 0.64 10.09
N GLU A 87 -18.93 0.90 11.36
CA GLU A 87 -19.22 2.22 11.93
C GLU A 87 -18.01 3.14 11.80
N GLN A 88 -16.80 2.63 12.03
CA GLN A 88 -15.56 3.40 11.84
C GLN A 88 -15.32 3.74 10.37
N THR A 89 -15.55 2.79 9.45
CA THR A 89 -15.47 3.07 8.00
C THR A 89 -16.47 4.16 7.59
N LYS A 90 -17.72 4.10 8.08
CA LYS A 90 -18.74 5.13 7.84
C LYS A 90 -18.33 6.48 8.43
N ALA A 91 -17.76 6.49 9.64
CA ALA A 91 -17.29 7.70 10.29
C ALA A 91 -16.12 8.35 9.52
N LEU A 92 -15.18 7.55 9.01
CA LEU A 92 -14.11 8.04 8.14
C LEU A 92 -14.68 8.65 6.85
N PHE A 93 -15.59 7.96 6.17
CA PHE A 93 -16.21 8.51 4.97
C PHE A 93 -16.99 9.79 5.25
N SER A 94 -17.72 9.86 6.37
CA SER A 94 -18.38 11.10 6.79
C SER A 94 -17.39 12.23 7.03
N ALA A 95 -16.21 11.96 7.61
CA ALA A 95 -15.15 12.95 7.78
C ALA A 95 -14.61 13.42 6.42
N TYR A 96 -14.37 12.51 5.47
CA TYR A 96 -13.95 12.87 4.11
C TYR A 96 -14.99 13.72 3.38
N CYS A 97 -16.28 13.41 3.51
CA CYS A 97 -17.36 14.24 2.96
C CYS A 97 -17.44 15.63 3.61
N LYS A 98 -16.95 15.83 4.84
CA LYS A 98 -16.85 17.19 5.42
C LYS A 98 -15.71 17.99 4.78
N VAL A 99 -14.63 17.31 4.39
CA VAL A 99 -13.48 17.93 3.71
C VAL A 99 -13.80 18.22 2.24
N LEU A 100 -14.44 17.28 1.56
CA LEU A 100 -14.82 17.37 0.15
C LEU A 100 -16.30 16.96 -0.03
N PRO A 101 -17.26 17.89 0.20
CA PRO A 101 -18.70 17.60 0.17
C PRO A 101 -19.21 16.91 -1.09
N GLN A 102 -18.58 17.19 -2.23
CA GLN A 102 -18.91 16.61 -3.53
C GLN A 102 -18.82 15.08 -3.55
N LEU A 103 -18.02 14.46 -2.66
CA LEU A 103 -17.92 13.00 -2.53
C LEU A 103 -19.27 12.35 -2.20
N SER A 104 -20.14 13.03 -1.44
CA SER A 104 -21.46 12.50 -1.06
C SER A 104 -22.39 12.24 -2.25
N ASN A 105 -22.16 12.93 -3.37
CA ASN A 105 -22.95 12.79 -4.59
C ASN A 105 -22.18 12.09 -5.71
N HIS A 106 -20.97 11.60 -5.43
CA HIS A 106 -20.12 10.98 -6.43
C HIS A 106 -20.60 9.56 -6.74
N ASN A 107 -20.82 9.26 -8.02
CA ASN A 107 -21.52 8.03 -8.45
C ASN A 107 -20.59 6.82 -8.62
N LYS A 108 -19.27 7.01 -8.65
CA LYS A 108 -18.28 5.94 -8.84
C LYS A 108 -17.22 5.95 -7.72
N LEU A 109 -17.65 5.73 -6.49
CA LEU A 109 -16.76 5.59 -5.33
C LEU A 109 -16.67 4.13 -4.89
N TYR A 110 -15.45 3.66 -4.66
CA TYR A 110 -15.16 2.31 -4.20
C TYR A 110 -14.26 2.39 -2.97
N PHE A 111 -14.63 1.68 -1.90
CA PHE A 111 -13.88 1.67 -0.64
C PHE A 111 -13.25 0.31 -0.41
N TYR A 112 -11.96 0.31 -0.10
CA TYR A 112 -11.15 -0.86 0.21
C TYR A 112 -10.59 -0.75 1.64
N PRO A 113 -11.39 -1.08 2.67
CA PRO A 113 -11.01 -1.00 4.08
C PRO A 113 -10.21 -2.22 4.53
N TYR A 114 -9.11 -2.49 3.83
CA TYR A 114 -8.29 -3.69 4.02
C TYR A 114 -6.85 -3.36 4.42
N GLY A 115 -6.60 -2.15 4.93
CA GLY A 115 -5.29 -1.75 5.43
C GLY A 115 -4.21 -1.94 4.39
N ARG A 116 -3.07 -2.50 4.79
CA ARG A 116 -1.91 -2.76 3.91
C ARG A 116 -2.25 -3.57 2.66
N ALA A 117 -3.25 -4.46 2.71
CA ALA A 117 -3.66 -5.29 1.57
C ALA A 117 -4.66 -4.59 0.62
N ALA A 118 -5.11 -3.36 0.93
CA ALA A 118 -6.14 -2.66 0.17
C ALA A 118 -5.78 -2.48 -1.30
N CYS A 119 -4.53 -2.12 -1.61
CA CYS A 119 -4.10 -1.90 -2.99
C CYS A 119 -4.23 -3.15 -3.85
N LEU A 120 -3.64 -4.27 -3.43
CA LEU A 120 -3.68 -5.50 -4.22
C LEU A 120 -5.10 -6.07 -4.35
N LEU A 121 -5.96 -5.88 -3.35
CA LEU A 121 -7.37 -6.26 -3.45
C LEU A 121 -8.17 -5.36 -4.40
N ALA A 122 -7.75 -4.11 -4.57
CA ALA A 122 -8.35 -3.14 -5.48
C ALA A 122 -7.94 -3.33 -6.95
N LEU A 123 -6.82 -3.99 -7.24
CA LEU A 123 -6.27 -4.11 -8.59
C LEU A 123 -7.26 -4.64 -9.63
N LYS A 124 -8.02 -5.71 -9.32
CA LYS A 124 -9.01 -6.24 -10.27
C LYS A 124 -10.11 -5.23 -10.61
N GLN A 125 -10.50 -4.37 -9.66
CA GLN A 125 -11.47 -3.33 -9.92
C GLN A 125 -10.87 -2.21 -10.77
N ILE A 126 -9.59 -1.87 -10.57
CA ILE A 126 -8.85 -0.92 -11.40
C ILE A 126 -8.81 -1.42 -12.85
N GLU A 127 -8.39 -2.68 -13.07
CA GLU A 127 -8.37 -3.31 -14.40
C GLU A 127 -9.74 -3.34 -15.05
N GLN A 128 -10.78 -3.72 -14.30
CA GLN A 128 -12.15 -3.75 -14.80
C GLN A 128 -12.62 -2.35 -15.23
N LEU A 129 -12.42 -1.33 -14.39
CA LEU A 129 -12.83 0.03 -14.72
C LEU A 129 -12.14 0.53 -15.98
N LEU A 130 -10.83 0.33 -16.08
CA LEU A 130 -10.04 0.76 -17.24
C LEU A 130 -10.36 -0.04 -18.52
N SER A 131 -10.97 -1.23 -18.39
CA SER A 131 -11.44 -2.01 -19.54
C SER A 131 -12.81 -1.54 -20.06
N ASP A 132 -13.62 -0.87 -19.24
CA ASP A 132 -14.98 -0.39 -19.57
C ASP A 132 -14.98 1.01 -20.22
N ASP A 133 -14.01 1.29 -21.11
CA ASP A 133 -13.79 2.60 -21.79
C ASP A 133 -13.56 3.80 -20.84
N ILE A 134 -13.18 3.55 -19.58
CA ILE A 134 -12.76 4.61 -18.66
C ILE A 134 -11.27 4.87 -18.88
N SER A 135 -10.93 6.10 -19.24
CA SER A 135 -9.54 6.47 -19.52
C SER A 135 -8.65 6.40 -18.29
N GLN A 136 -9.20 6.77 -17.12
CA GLN A 136 -8.42 7.02 -15.90
C GLN A 136 -9.21 6.67 -14.64
N VAL A 137 -8.49 6.17 -13.64
CA VAL A 137 -9.00 5.85 -12.31
C VAL A 137 -8.16 6.58 -11.28
N LEU A 138 -8.80 7.26 -10.32
CA LEU A 138 -8.12 7.88 -9.20
C LEU A 138 -8.05 6.92 -8.01
N ILE A 139 -6.88 6.85 -7.40
CA ILE A 139 -6.62 6.03 -6.22
C ILE A 139 -6.16 6.97 -5.12
N ILE A 140 -6.87 6.96 -4.00
CA ILE A 140 -6.57 7.76 -2.82
C ILE A 140 -6.26 6.81 -1.67
N ALA A 141 -5.02 6.85 -1.19
CA ALA A 141 -4.60 6.17 0.02
C ALA A 141 -4.13 7.21 1.03
N VAL A 142 -4.69 7.16 2.23
CA VAL A 142 -4.29 8.02 3.34
C VAL A 142 -4.24 7.14 4.58
N ASP A 143 -3.11 7.15 5.26
CA ASP A 143 -2.96 6.44 6.52
C ASP A 143 -2.03 7.17 7.49
N CYS A 144 -2.19 6.90 8.77
CA CYS A 144 -1.21 7.24 9.79
C CYS A 144 -1.05 6.07 10.77
N HIS A 145 0.11 5.96 11.42
CA HIS A 145 0.27 4.91 12.41
C HIS A 145 -0.56 5.23 13.67
N HIS A 146 -1.26 4.24 14.23
CA HIS A 146 -2.15 4.42 15.40
C HIS A 146 -1.43 5.00 16.63
N SER A 147 -0.14 4.75 16.78
CA SER A 147 0.66 5.32 17.89
C SER A 147 0.84 6.84 17.82
N LEU A 148 0.58 7.46 16.66
CA LEU A 148 0.66 8.92 16.47
C LEU A 148 -0.65 9.65 16.85
N CYS A 149 -1.61 8.91 17.40
CA CYS A 149 -2.94 9.41 17.70
C CYS A 149 -3.24 9.29 19.18
N ALA A 150 -4.05 10.22 19.70
CA ALA A 150 -4.52 10.14 21.07
C ALA A 150 -5.29 8.82 21.31
N PRO A 151 -5.04 8.14 22.45
CA PRO A 151 -5.75 6.91 22.78
C PRO A 151 -7.25 7.20 22.90
N THR A 152 -8.06 6.35 22.29
CA THR A 152 -9.51 6.43 22.44
C THR A 152 -9.90 6.00 23.86
N GLN A 153 -10.66 6.86 24.57
CA GLN A 153 -11.16 6.55 25.91
C GLN A 153 -11.97 5.24 25.85
N GLY A 154 -11.45 4.16 26.46
CA GLY A 154 -12.07 2.83 26.49
C GLY A 154 -11.21 1.68 25.95
N GLY A 155 -10.11 1.96 25.27
CA GLY A 155 -9.06 0.98 25.01
C GLY A 155 -8.17 0.85 26.23
N ALA A 156 -7.97 -0.36 26.75
CA ALA A 156 -7.08 -0.60 27.88
C ALA A 156 -5.74 0.10 27.64
N SER A 157 -5.34 0.92 28.62
CA SER A 157 -4.00 1.47 28.77
C SER A 157 -3.01 0.32 28.99
N GLY A 158 -2.69 -0.41 27.92
CA GLY A 158 -1.64 -1.39 27.86
C GLY A 158 -0.40 -0.73 27.28
N HIS A 159 0.58 -0.49 28.13
CA HIS A 159 1.99 -0.21 27.82
C HIS A 159 2.35 -0.12 26.32
N HIS A 160 2.62 1.09 25.82
CA HIS A 160 3.18 1.36 24.49
C HIS A 160 4.65 0.86 24.34
N SER A 161 5.04 -0.26 24.95
CA SER A 161 6.44 -0.69 25.04
C SER A 161 6.91 -1.68 23.98
N GLU A 162 6.09 -2.17 23.05
CA GLU A 162 6.50 -3.40 22.34
C GLU A 162 7.31 -3.22 21.05
N GLU A 163 7.37 -2.04 20.43
CA GLU A 163 8.03 -1.92 19.12
C GLU A 163 8.90 -0.66 18.99
N SER A 164 9.92 -0.53 19.86
CA SER A 164 10.92 0.57 19.79
C SER A 164 11.63 0.69 18.42
N HIS A 165 11.52 -0.34 17.58
CA HIS A 165 12.10 -0.42 16.26
C HIS A 165 11.13 -0.06 15.12
N LEU A 166 9.87 0.21 15.40
CA LEU A 166 8.94 0.68 14.36
C LEU A 166 9.17 2.17 14.08
N THR A 167 9.10 2.56 12.82
CA THR A 167 9.04 3.98 12.41
C THR A 167 7.60 4.29 12.05
N ALA A 168 6.94 5.12 12.87
CA ALA A 168 5.55 5.48 12.71
C ALA A 168 5.38 6.60 11.67
N CYS A 169 4.47 6.45 10.71
CA CYS A 169 4.36 7.41 9.60
C CYS A 169 2.96 8.01 9.49
N ASP A 170 2.89 9.27 9.08
CA ASP A 170 1.80 9.77 8.26
C ASP A 170 2.12 9.49 6.79
N SER A 171 1.12 9.15 6.00
CA SER A 171 1.30 8.82 4.59
C SER A 171 0.11 9.25 3.74
N ILE A 172 0.41 9.75 2.54
CA ILE A 172 -0.58 10.19 1.57
C ILE A 172 -0.15 9.72 0.18
N ALA A 173 -1.08 9.12 -0.57
CA ALA A 173 -0.92 8.88 -1.99
C ALA A 173 -2.22 9.26 -2.73
N LEU A 174 -2.09 10.13 -3.72
CA LEU A 174 -3.08 10.38 -4.77
C LEU A 174 -2.44 9.97 -6.08
N VAL A 175 -2.96 8.89 -6.67
CA VAL A 175 -2.38 8.26 -7.86
C VAL A 175 -3.46 8.15 -8.93
N GLN A 176 -3.08 8.50 -10.14
CA GLN A 176 -3.89 8.27 -11.32
C GLN A 176 -3.40 6.99 -12.01
N ALA A 177 -4.28 6.01 -12.18
CA ALA A 177 -4.04 4.81 -12.96
C ALA A 177 -4.70 4.95 -14.33
N GLN A 178 -4.02 4.50 -15.38
CA GLN A 178 -4.56 4.46 -16.74
C GLN A 178 -4.07 3.21 -17.48
N SER A 179 -4.87 2.78 -18.46
CA SER A 179 -4.42 1.82 -19.46
C SER A 179 -3.42 2.49 -20.40
N SER A 180 -2.41 1.74 -20.83
CA SER A 180 -1.41 2.20 -21.79
C SER A 180 -0.84 1.01 -22.58
N ASP A 181 -0.16 1.29 -23.69
CA ASP A 181 0.57 0.28 -24.45
C ASP A 181 1.86 -0.15 -23.72
N ILE A 182 2.29 0.64 -22.74
CA ILE A 182 3.43 0.35 -21.86
C ILE A 182 3.02 0.38 -20.40
N GLY A 183 3.71 -0.39 -19.57
CA GLY A 183 3.52 -0.33 -18.12
C GLY A 183 3.51 -1.68 -17.44
N LEU A 184 3.01 -1.68 -16.21
CA LEU A 184 2.92 -2.87 -15.37
C LEU A 184 1.89 -3.84 -15.91
N ILE A 185 2.26 -5.10 -16.02
CA ILE A 185 1.35 -6.20 -16.32
C ILE A 185 1.18 -7.10 -15.11
N LEU A 186 -0.05 -7.56 -14.87
CA LEU A 186 -0.37 -8.48 -13.79
C LEU A 186 -0.31 -9.92 -14.32
N ASN A 187 0.81 -10.60 -14.06
CA ASN A 187 1.04 -11.96 -14.55
C ASN A 187 0.34 -13.01 -13.69
N TRP A 188 0.14 -12.72 -12.40
CA TRP A 188 -0.61 -13.58 -11.49
C TRP A 188 -1.14 -12.78 -10.29
N HIS A 189 -2.31 -13.16 -9.77
CA HIS A 189 -2.90 -12.57 -8.57
C HIS A 189 -3.53 -13.63 -7.66
N GLY A 190 -2.98 -13.74 -6.45
CA GLY A 190 -3.53 -14.55 -5.36
C GLY A 190 -4.12 -13.68 -4.24
N LYS A 191 -5.18 -14.19 -3.62
CA LYS A 191 -5.75 -13.65 -2.38
C LYS A 191 -6.06 -14.78 -1.41
N SER A 192 -5.85 -14.52 -0.13
CA SER A 192 -6.09 -15.46 0.95
C SER A 192 -6.76 -14.73 2.12
N ALA A 193 -7.64 -15.44 2.81
CA ALA A 193 -8.21 -15.00 4.07
C ALA A 193 -7.67 -15.92 5.18
N GLN A 194 -6.95 -15.36 6.14
CA GLN A 194 -6.46 -16.04 7.33
C GLN A 194 -7.45 -15.85 8.46
N ALA A 195 -8.17 -16.90 8.83
CA ALA A 195 -8.99 -16.86 10.04
C ALA A 195 -8.10 -16.71 11.28
N SER A 196 -8.60 -16.06 12.33
CA SER A 196 -7.86 -15.85 13.59
C SER A 196 -7.46 -17.13 14.33
N VAL A 197 -8.03 -18.27 13.91
CA VAL A 197 -7.72 -19.61 14.44
C VAL A 197 -6.56 -20.30 13.71
N ASN A 198 -6.09 -19.74 12.60
CA ASN A 198 -5.01 -20.32 11.83
C ASN A 198 -3.65 -19.95 12.43
N GLU A 199 -2.68 -20.84 12.28
CA GLU A 199 -1.29 -20.55 12.62
C GLU A 199 -0.73 -19.40 11.76
N ALA A 200 0.17 -18.61 12.35
CA ALA A 200 0.85 -17.53 11.66
C ALA A 200 1.52 -18.05 10.37
N GLY A 201 1.32 -17.32 9.28
CA GLY A 201 1.86 -17.64 7.97
C GLY A 201 1.13 -18.72 7.17
N GLN A 202 0.09 -19.37 7.71
CA GLN A 202 -0.69 -20.35 6.94
C GLN A 202 -1.35 -19.72 5.71
N GLY A 203 -1.81 -18.46 5.82
CA GLY A 203 -2.39 -17.75 4.68
C GLY A 203 -1.38 -17.46 3.58
N VAL A 204 -0.13 -17.12 3.94
CA VAL A 204 0.99 -16.92 3.02
C VAL A 204 1.42 -18.25 2.38
N ALA A 205 1.50 -19.32 3.18
CA ALA A 205 1.78 -20.68 2.68
C ALA A 205 0.79 -21.07 1.58
N ASN A 206 -0.50 -20.77 1.77
CA ASN A 206 -1.54 -21.02 0.77
C ASN A 206 -1.34 -20.18 -0.49
N LEU A 207 -0.99 -18.89 -0.37
CA LEU A 207 -0.69 -18.04 -1.52
C LEU A 207 0.48 -18.58 -2.34
N PHE A 208 1.55 -18.98 -1.66
CA PHE A 208 2.75 -19.55 -2.27
C PHE A 208 2.48 -20.90 -2.94
N TYR A 209 1.71 -21.78 -2.30
CA TYR A 209 1.26 -23.01 -2.93
C TYR A 209 0.42 -22.74 -4.20
N LEU A 210 -0.52 -21.79 -4.13
CA LEU A 210 -1.34 -21.41 -5.29
C LEU A 210 -0.48 -20.82 -6.42
N TYR A 211 0.51 -20.00 -6.09
CA TYR A 211 1.47 -19.45 -7.05
C TYR A 211 2.19 -20.56 -7.83
N CYS A 212 2.81 -21.51 -7.12
CA CYS A 212 3.52 -22.64 -7.72
C CYS A 212 2.59 -23.54 -8.54
N LYS A 213 1.30 -23.63 -8.17
CA LYS A 213 0.30 -24.41 -8.91
C LYS A 213 -0.21 -23.74 -10.18
N GLN A 214 -0.33 -22.42 -10.19
CA GLN A 214 -1.06 -21.69 -11.23
C GLN A 214 -0.16 -20.96 -12.22
N SER A 215 0.94 -20.38 -11.74
CA SER A 215 1.88 -19.60 -12.56
C SER A 215 3.19 -20.35 -12.74
N ASN A 216 3.82 -20.71 -11.62
CA ASN A 216 5.15 -21.34 -11.60
C ASN A 216 6.22 -20.56 -12.41
N ALA A 217 6.00 -19.26 -12.63
CA ALA A 217 6.96 -18.38 -13.29
C ALA A 217 8.13 -18.08 -12.34
N ALA A 218 9.29 -17.70 -12.91
CA ALA A 218 10.43 -17.25 -12.12
C ALA A 218 10.11 -15.94 -11.39
N ILE A 219 10.68 -15.75 -10.21
CA ILE A 219 10.60 -14.53 -9.40
C ILE A 219 12.01 -13.97 -9.25
N ASP A 220 12.24 -12.78 -9.80
CA ASP A 220 13.53 -12.10 -9.78
C ASP A 220 13.65 -11.13 -8.60
N ALA A 221 12.51 -10.58 -8.16
CA ALA A 221 12.46 -9.72 -6.99
C ALA A 221 11.19 -9.93 -6.19
N MET A 222 11.21 -9.56 -4.90
CA MET A 222 10.02 -9.52 -4.07
C MET A 222 9.93 -8.25 -3.22
N HIS A 223 8.74 -7.64 -3.25
CA HIS A 223 8.31 -6.73 -2.20
C HIS A 223 7.76 -7.55 -1.04
N LEU A 224 8.56 -7.63 0.03
CA LEU A 224 8.21 -8.35 1.24
C LEU A 224 7.76 -7.38 2.34
N PRO A 225 6.66 -7.69 3.04
CA PRO A 225 6.11 -6.82 4.07
C PRO A 225 7.02 -6.91 5.30
N LEU A 226 7.58 -5.77 5.72
CA LEU A 226 8.43 -5.68 6.90
C LEU A 226 8.45 -4.24 7.43
N ASN A 227 8.02 -4.05 8.67
CA ASN A 227 8.00 -2.76 9.38
C ASN A 227 8.87 -2.79 10.65
N ASN A 228 9.97 -3.57 10.63
CA ASN A 228 10.86 -3.86 11.76
C ASN A 228 10.21 -4.62 12.93
N THR A 229 9.12 -5.37 12.67
CA THR A 229 8.47 -6.22 13.67
C THR A 229 8.65 -7.70 13.32
N LEU A 230 8.88 -8.53 14.34
CA LEU A 230 8.93 -9.98 14.16
C LEU A 230 7.55 -10.54 13.79
N LYS A 231 6.47 -9.89 14.24
CA LYS A 231 5.10 -10.30 13.94
C LYS A 231 4.87 -10.42 12.44
N ILE A 232 5.16 -9.35 11.68
CA ILE A 232 4.97 -9.38 10.22
C ILE A 232 5.98 -10.32 9.55
N ALA A 233 7.24 -10.32 9.99
CA ALA A 233 8.27 -11.19 9.42
C ALA A 233 7.91 -12.68 9.53
N ASN A 234 7.37 -13.09 10.68
CA ASN A 234 7.01 -14.49 10.95
C ASN A 234 5.88 -15.00 10.05
N GLU A 235 5.04 -14.13 9.50
CA GLU A 235 3.96 -14.54 8.58
C GLU A 235 4.50 -15.09 7.25
N TRP A 236 5.67 -14.65 6.78
CA TRP A 236 6.18 -15.05 5.46
C TRP A 236 7.53 -15.75 5.49
N LEU A 237 8.39 -15.48 6.48
CA LEU A 237 9.76 -15.98 6.49
C LEU A 237 9.84 -17.51 6.47
N GLY A 238 9.01 -18.17 7.30
CA GLY A 238 8.94 -19.63 7.35
C GLY A 238 8.36 -20.26 6.08
N GLN A 239 7.68 -19.48 5.24
CA GLN A 239 6.96 -19.97 4.07
C GLN A 239 7.79 -19.88 2.78
N LEU A 240 8.90 -19.14 2.77
CA LEU A 240 9.74 -18.95 1.58
C LEU A 240 10.22 -20.26 0.95
N SER A 241 10.43 -21.31 1.76
CA SER A 241 10.81 -22.63 1.26
C SER A 241 9.78 -23.20 0.27
N GLY A 242 8.50 -22.83 0.39
CA GLY A 242 7.42 -23.25 -0.50
C GLY A 242 7.49 -22.67 -1.92
N ILE A 243 8.26 -21.60 -2.13
CA ILE A 243 8.51 -20.98 -3.45
C ILE A 243 9.98 -21.04 -3.85
N ALA A 244 10.85 -21.71 -3.09
CA ALA A 244 12.28 -21.69 -3.34
C ALA A 244 12.67 -22.18 -4.75
N SER A 245 11.90 -23.10 -5.34
CA SER A 245 12.17 -23.63 -6.69
C SER A 245 11.88 -22.65 -7.83
N VAL A 246 11.17 -21.56 -7.55
CA VAL A 246 10.80 -20.54 -8.54
C VAL A 246 11.49 -19.20 -8.29
N LEU A 247 12.34 -19.10 -7.27
CA LEU A 247 13.20 -17.93 -7.06
C LEU A 247 14.41 -18.00 -8.01
N ASN A 248 14.71 -16.90 -8.68
CA ASN A 248 15.91 -16.81 -9.51
C ASN A 248 17.19 -16.83 -8.64
N SER A 249 18.33 -17.21 -9.21
CA SER A 249 19.62 -17.24 -8.54
C SER A 249 20.10 -15.87 -8.03
N ASP A 250 19.74 -14.79 -8.74
CA ASP A 250 20.06 -13.40 -8.37
C ASP A 250 18.86 -12.69 -7.69
N PHE A 251 18.01 -13.47 -7.02
CA PHE A 251 16.77 -12.98 -6.39
C PHE A 251 17.01 -11.81 -5.42
N LYS A 252 16.22 -10.75 -5.56
CA LYS A 252 16.30 -9.52 -4.74
C LYS A 252 15.13 -9.40 -3.77
N CYS A 253 15.40 -9.10 -2.50
CA CYS A 253 14.37 -8.71 -1.52
C CYS A 253 14.32 -7.19 -1.34
N LEU A 254 13.11 -6.63 -1.36
CA LEU A 254 12.86 -5.20 -1.19
C LEU A 254 11.99 -4.95 0.04
N PHE A 255 12.55 -4.28 1.05
CA PHE A 255 11.92 -4.03 2.35
C PHE A 255 11.58 -2.55 2.57
N ASN A 256 10.67 -2.02 1.76
CA ASN A 256 10.32 -0.59 1.82
C ASN A 256 9.86 -0.13 3.20
N GLY A 257 9.15 -0.97 3.98
CA GLY A 257 8.70 -0.60 5.32
C GLY A 257 9.83 -0.40 6.35
N ILE A 258 11.05 -0.91 6.09
CA ILE A 258 12.25 -0.54 6.87
C ILE A 258 12.74 0.85 6.47
N ARG A 259 12.73 1.13 5.15
CA ARG A 259 13.36 2.30 4.54
C ARG A 259 12.55 3.58 4.74
N VAL A 260 11.22 3.49 4.63
CA VAL A 260 10.29 4.64 4.70
C VAL A 260 9.32 4.55 5.89
N GLY A 261 9.46 3.52 6.71
CA GLY A 261 8.58 3.26 7.86
C GLY A 261 7.22 2.66 7.48
N ASP A 262 6.33 2.62 8.47
CA ASP A 262 5.04 1.95 8.34
C ASP A 262 3.95 2.85 7.74
N LEU A 263 3.71 2.68 6.44
CA LEU A 263 2.75 3.48 5.66
C LEU A 263 1.30 2.95 5.72
N GLY A 264 1.03 1.88 6.47
CA GLY A 264 -0.31 1.30 6.56
C GLY A 264 -0.95 1.02 5.18
N ALA A 265 -2.18 1.47 4.96
CA ALA A 265 -2.92 1.32 3.72
C ALA A 265 -2.25 1.93 2.48
N THR A 266 -1.31 2.85 2.66
CA THR A 266 -0.54 3.47 1.56
C THR A 266 0.61 2.56 1.08
N MET A 267 1.03 1.57 1.86
CA MET A 267 2.19 0.72 1.53
C MET A 267 2.02 -0.02 0.20
N GLY A 268 0.84 -0.59 -0.05
CA GLY A 268 0.62 -1.39 -1.26
C GLY A 268 0.73 -0.57 -2.55
N ILE A 269 0.19 0.66 -2.57
CA ILE A 269 0.29 1.56 -3.73
C ILE A 269 1.70 2.16 -3.85
N PHE A 270 2.38 2.38 -2.74
CA PHE A 270 3.79 2.80 -2.73
C PHE A 270 4.69 1.73 -3.37
N ASN A 271 4.53 0.46 -3.01
CA ASN A 271 5.29 -0.65 -3.59
C ASN A 271 5.00 -0.82 -5.09
N LEU A 272 3.76 -0.57 -5.52
CA LEU A 272 3.39 -0.61 -6.93
C LEU A 272 4.07 0.52 -7.74
N LEU A 273 4.08 1.73 -7.20
CA LEU A 273 4.80 2.86 -7.82
C LEU A 273 6.31 2.64 -7.85
N HIS A 274 6.88 2.08 -6.77
CA HIS A 274 8.28 1.72 -6.72
C HIS A 274 8.61 0.63 -7.74
N THR A 275 7.75 -0.38 -7.89
CA THR A 275 7.88 -1.41 -8.93
C THR A 275 7.95 -0.80 -10.32
N GLN A 276 7.03 0.12 -10.65
CA GLN A 276 7.09 0.87 -11.92
C GLN A 276 8.40 1.66 -12.05
N SER A 277 8.86 2.31 -10.98
CA SER A 277 10.12 3.06 -10.99
C SER A 277 11.32 2.18 -11.29
N LEU A 278 11.36 0.94 -10.76
CA LEU A 278 12.46 0.01 -11.00
C LEU A 278 12.58 -0.40 -12.47
N TYR A 279 11.45 -0.63 -13.15
CA TYR A 279 11.46 -0.89 -14.60
C TYR A 279 11.84 0.35 -15.39
N GLN A 280 11.29 1.51 -15.03
CA GLN A 280 11.57 2.77 -15.74
C GLN A 280 13.02 3.23 -15.60
N SER A 281 13.70 2.93 -14.49
CA SER A 281 15.11 3.23 -14.27
C SER A 281 16.07 2.16 -14.81
N GLY A 282 15.56 1.02 -15.25
CA GLY A 282 16.36 -0.14 -15.68
C GLY A 282 17.04 -0.89 -14.52
N GLU A 283 16.54 -0.74 -13.29
CA GLU A 283 16.98 -1.58 -12.16
C GLU A 283 16.36 -2.98 -12.17
N LEU A 284 15.23 -3.14 -12.89
CA LEU A 284 14.64 -4.40 -13.32
C LEU A 284 14.49 -4.40 -14.84
N ASP A 285 14.93 -5.49 -15.47
CA ASP A 285 14.78 -5.71 -16.91
C ASP A 285 13.36 -6.17 -17.25
N THR A 286 12.91 -5.98 -18.49
CA THR A 286 11.51 -6.23 -18.86
C THR A 286 11.10 -7.70 -18.91
N ASP A 287 12.08 -8.61 -18.97
CA ASP A 287 11.88 -10.06 -18.84
C ASP A 287 11.87 -10.53 -17.37
N GLN A 288 12.23 -9.66 -16.42
CA GLN A 288 12.19 -9.96 -14.99
C GLN A 288 10.81 -9.72 -14.40
N ALA A 289 10.45 -10.55 -13.41
CA ALA A 289 9.20 -10.47 -12.68
C ALA A 289 9.42 -10.18 -11.19
N ILE A 290 8.51 -9.40 -10.62
CA ILE A 290 8.53 -9.00 -9.21
C ILE A 290 7.23 -9.35 -8.52
N LEU A 291 7.34 -10.10 -7.43
CA LEU A 291 6.19 -10.51 -6.62
C LEU A 291 6.01 -9.55 -5.44
N GLN A 292 4.88 -8.86 -5.36
CA GLN A 292 4.49 -8.07 -4.19
C GLN A 292 3.60 -8.91 -3.28
N LEU A 293 3.93 -8.94 -1.97
CA LEU A 293 3.12 -9.56 -0.93
C LEU A 293 2.67 -8.49 0.08
N ASP A 294 1.36 -8.29 0.21
CA ASP A 294 0.79 -7.38 1.19
C ASP A 294 -0.02 -8.14 2.26
N LEU A 295 0.24 -7.82 3.53
CA LEU A 295 -0.39 -8.43 4.70
C LEU A 295 -1.10 -7.36 5.52
N SER A 296 -2.42 -7.45 5.64
CA SER A 296 -3.18 -6.62 6.58
C SER A 296 -3.00 -7.15 8.01
N ASP A 297 -3.22 -6.30 9.02
CA ASP A 297 -3.22 -6.68 10.46
C ASP A 297 -4.35 -7.66 10.86
N GLY A 298 -5.06 -8.23 9.88
CA GLY A 298 -6.23 -9.08 10.07
C GLY A 298 -6.29 -10.18 9.01
N LEU A 299 -7.51 -10.47 8.54
CA LEU A 299 -7.77 -11.66 7.73
C LEU A 299 -7.13 -11.62 6.33
N TYR A 300 -6.94 -10.45 5.71
CA TYR A 300 -6.69 -10.41 4.27
C TYR A 300 -5.22 -10.30 3.91
N GLN A 301 -4.84 -11.14 2.95
CA GLN A 301 -3.51 -11.23 2.40
C GLN A 301 -3.63 -11.34 0.89
N SER A 302 -2.74 -10.71 0.16
CA SER A 302 -2.73 -10.78 -1.29
C SER A 302 -1.31 -10.74 -1.81
N ALA A 303 -1.10 -11.43 -2.92
CA ALA A 303 0.16 -11.42 -3.62
C ALA A 303 -0.08 -11.26 -5.12
N VAL A 304 0.73 -10.46 -5.79
CA VAL A 304 0.66 -10.22 -7.24
C VAL A 304 2.04 -10.31 -7.85
N LEU A 305 2.16 -11.09 -8.92
CA LEU A 305 3.35 -11.12 -9.75
C LEU A 305 3.19 -10.08 -10.85
N PHE A 306 4.08 -9.09 -10.85
CA PHE A 306 4.15 -8.07 -11.88
C PHE A 306 5.26 -8.38 -12.89
N GLY A 307 5.00 -8.00 -14.14
CA GLY A 307 6.02 -7.82 -15.17
C GLY A 307 5.91 -6.42 -15.76
N TRP A 308 6.65 -6.19 -16.85
CA TRP A 308 6.60 -4.93 -17.59
C TRP A 308 6.38 -5.17 -19.09
N GLN A 309 5.53 -4.36 -19.70
CA GLN A 309 5.35 -4.31 -21.15
C GLN A 309 5.97 -3.03 -21.69
N ASN A 310 6.85 -3.18 -22.69
CA ASN A 310 7.39 -2.07 -23.49
C ASN A 310 6.52 -1.82 -24.73
N GLU A 311 6.77 -0.69 -25.41
CA GLU A 311 6.21 -0.47 -26.74
C GLU A 311 6.64 -1.64 -27.62
N ASN A 312 5.67 -2.33 -28.24
CA ASN A 312 5.97 -3.41 -29.16
C ASN A 312 6.95 -2.89 -30.22
N SER A 313 8.20 -3.39 -30.17
CA SER A 313 9.23 -3.13 -31.18
C SER A 313 8.98 -3.85 -32.50
N ASP A 314 7.71 -4.15 -32.84
CA ASP A 314 7.29 -4.85 -34.05
C ASP A 314 6.90 -3.87 -35.18
N ALA A 315 7.62 -2.75 -35.26
CA ALA A 315 7.59 -1.82 -36.39
C ALA A 315 9.01 -1.35 -36.75
N ALA A 316 9.89 -2.31 -37.10
CA ALA A 316 11.17 -2.05 -37.76
C ALA A 316 11.35 -3.01 -38.94
#